data_AF-A0A1Q7NRU5-F1
#
_entry.id   AF-A0A1Q7NRU5-F1
#
_cell.length_a   1.000
_cell.length_b   1.000
_cell.length_c   1.000
_cell.angle_alpha   90.00
_cell.angle_beta   90.00
_cell.angle_gamma   90.00
#
_symmetry.space_group_name_H-M   'P 1'
#
loop_
_entity.id
_entity.type
_entity.pdbx_description
1 polymer ?
#
loop_
_entity_poly.entity_id
_entity_poly.type
_entity_poly.pdbx_seq_one_letter_code
_entity_poly.pdbx_strand_id
1 'polypeptide(L)' 'MLDTGRHAHQIRALSGVAGYLCSALDVLALNGCDWFTTDILEMLAAIDGQIAVLKKLGNESSS' A
#
# COMPACT_ATOMS: atom_id res chain seq x y z
N MET A 1 -7.55 -2.14 22.74
CA MET A 1 -6.50 -1.13 22.45
C MET A 1 -5.27 -1.69 21.72
N LEU A 2 -4.79 -2.92 21.97
CA LEU A 2 -3.62 -3.49 21.25
C LEU A 2 -3.85 -3.65 19.73
N ASP A 3 -5.09 -3.92 19.33
CA ASP A 3 -5.47 -4.22 17.94
C ASP A 3 -5.41 -2.99 17.02
N THR A 4 -5.94 -1.86 17.49
CA THR A 4 -5.92 -0.58 16.75
C THR A 4 -4.50 -0.07 16.50
N GLY A 5 -3.59 -0.24 17.48
CA GLY A 5 -2.19 0.16 17.34
C GLY A 5 -1.43 -0.70 16.31
N ARG A 6 -1.76 -1.99 16.24
CA ARG A 6 -1.21 -2.92 15.25
C ARG A 6 -1.68 -2.58 13.83
N HIS A 7 -2.98 -2.36 13.64
CA HIS A 7 -3.53 -1.96 12.34
C HIS A 7 -2.95 -0.63 11.87
N ALA A 8 -2.81 0.36 12.75
CA ALA A 8 -2.18 1.64 12.41
C ALA A 8 -0.72 1.48 11.98
N HIS A 9 0.04 0.61 12.65
CA HIS A 9 1.42 0.32 12.25
C HIS A 9 1.49 -0.37 10.88
N GLN A 10 0.64 -1.38 10.64
CA GLN A 10 0.57 -2.08 9.35
C GLN A 10 0.17 -1.16 8.21
N ILE A 11 -0.81 -0.27 8.41
CA ILE A 11 -1.19 0.74 7.42
C ILE A 11 0.01 1.63 7.07
N ARG A 12 0.77 2.11 8.06
CA ARG A 12 1.97 2.91 7.79
C ARG A 12 3.03 2.15 7.00
N ALA A 13 3.27 0.89 7.36
CA ALA A 13 4.24 0.06 6.65
C ALA A 13 3.82 -0.14 5.18
N LEU A 14 2.56 -0.49 4.94
CA LEU A 14 1.99 -0.65 3.60
C LEU A 14 2.04 0.65 2.78
N SER A 15 1.70 1.79 3.39
CA SER A 15 1.82 3.10 2.73
C SER A 15 3.27 3.44 2.38
N GLY A 16 4.24 3.04 3.20
CA GLY A 16 5.66 3.20 2.90
C GLY A 16 6.10 2.38 1.68
N VAL A 17 5.65 1.13 1.58
CA VAL A 17 5.92 0.26 0.42
C VAL A 17 5.27 0.84 -0.84
N ALA A 18 4.02 1.31 -0.76
CA ALA A 18 3.36 1.97 -1.88
C ALA A 18 4.14 3.20 -2.36
N GLY A 19 4.63 4.03 -1.45
CA GLY A 19 5.49 5.18 -1.80
C GLY A 19 6.75 4.77 -2.55
N TYR A 20 7.42 3.70 -2.11
CA TYR A 20 8.60 3.17 -2.80
C TYR A 20 8.28 2.66 -4.22
N LEU A 21 7.16 1.94 -4.38
CA LEU A 21 6.71 1.45 -5.68
C LEU A 21 6.34 2.59 -6.64
N CYS A 22 5.72 3.67 -6.14
CA CYS A 22 5.47 4.87 -6.94
C CYS A 22 6.78 5.51 -7.43
N SER A 23 7.79 5.63 -6.56
CA SER A 23 9.11 6.13 -6.98
C SER A 23 9.78 5.21 -8.01
N ALA A 24 9.59 3.89 -7.90
CA ALA A 24 10.08 2.94 -8.91
C ALA A 24 9.38 3.16 -10.27
N LEU A 25 8.07 3.42 -10.29
CA LEU A 25 7.34 3.76 -11.51
C LEU A 25 7.88 5.03 -12.16
N ASP A 26 8.15 6.09 -11.38
CA ASP A 26 8.73 7.33 -11.91
C ASP A 26 10.08 7.07 -12.60
N VAL A 27 10.95 6.26 -11.99
CA VAL A 27 12.24 5.88 -12.57
C VAL A 27 12.06 5.02 -13.82
N LEU A 28 11.15 4.05 -13.82
CA LEU A 28 10.89 3.21 -14.98
C LEU A 28 10.36 4.02 -16.17
N ALA A 29 9.44 4.95 -15.93
CA ALA A 29 8.91 5.86 -16.93
C ALA A 29 10.01 6.73 -17.56
N LEU A 30 10.93 7.25 -16.75
CA LEU A 30 12.08 8.05 -17.25
C LEU A 30 13.04 7.23 -18.13
N ASN A 31 13.14 5.92 -17.89
CA ASN A 31 14.03 5.03 -18.63
C ASN A 31 13.33 4.28 -19.78
N GLY A 32 12.04 4.54 -20.04
CA GLY A 32 11.26 3.85 -21.08
C GLY A 32 11.05 2.36 -20.82
N CYS A 33 11.08 1.94 -19.55
CA CYS A 33 10.92 0.54 -19.14
C CYS A 33 9.47 0.22 -18.78
N ASP A 34 8.58 0.21 -19.78
CA ASP A 34 7.14 0.05 -19.56
C ASP A 34 6.69 -1.37 -19.20
N TRP A 35 7.54 -2.37 -19.48
CA TRP A 35 7.21 -3.78 -19.29
C TRP A 35 7.00 -4.19 -17.82
N PHE A 36 7.52 -3.41 -16.86
CA PHE A 36 7.34 -3.64 -15.42
C PHE A 36 6.20 -2.81 -14.80
N THR A 37 5.64 -1.86 -15.55
CA THR A 37 4.66 -0.89 -15.05
C THR A 37 3.38 -1.59 -14.60
N THR A 38 2.90 -2.55 -15.37
CA THR A 38 1.67 -3.30 -15.05
C THR A 38 1.81 -4.07 -13.74
N ASP A 39 2.91 -4.80 -13.55
CA ASP A 39 3.14 -5.58 -12.32
C ASP A 39 3.18 -4.68 -11.07
N ILE A 40 3.80 -3.51 -11.17
CA ILE A 40 3.87 -2.56 -10.04
C ILE A 40 2.49 -1.96 -9.76
N LEU A 41 1.71 -1.64 -10.79
CA LEU A 41 0.33 -1.16 -10.61
C LEU A 41 -0.57 -2.21 -9.95
N GLU A 42 -0.40 -3.49 -10.28
CA GLU A 42 -1.12 -4.58 -9.62
C GLU A 42 -0.73 -4.71 -8.13
N MET A 43 0.56 -4.58 -7.81
CA MET A 43 1.02 -4.56 -6.42
C MET A 43 0.46 -3.37 -5.64
N LEU A 44 0.43 -2.18 -6.24
CA LEU A 44 -0.17 -0.99 -5.63
C LEU A 44 -1.66 -1.19 -5.35
N ALA A 45 -2.41 -1.76 -6.30
CA ALA A 45 -3.83 -2.06 -6.12
C ALA A 45 -4.06 -3.07 -4.98
N ALA A 46 -3.21 -4.09 -4.86
CA ALA A 46 -3.27 -5.06 -3.76
C ALA A 46 -2.98 -4.39 -2.41
N ILE A 47 -2.01 -3.48 -2.34
CA ILE A 47 -1.68 -2.71 -1.13
C ILE A 47 -2.87 -1.84 -0.70
N ASP A 48 -3.49 -1.12 -1.64
CA ASP A 48 -4.67 -0.30 -1.37
C ASP A 48 -5.83 -1.13 -0.81
N GLY A 49 -6.06 -2.32 -1.37
CA GLY A 49 -7.04 -3.29 -0.86
C GLY A 49 -6.76 -3.72 0.59
N GLN A 50 -5.51 -4.03 0.91
CA GLN A 50 -5.11 -4.40 2.28
C GLN A 50 -5.30 -3.25 3.27
N ILE A 51 -4.94 -2.02 2.88
CA ILE A 51 -5.16 -0.82 3.70
C ILE A 51 -6.66 -0.62 3.97
N ALA A 52 -7.51 -0.80 2.96
CA ALA A 52 -8.96 -0.67 3.12
C ALA A 52 -9.52 -1.67 4.13
N VAL A 53 -9.09 -2.93 4.07
CA VAL A 53 -9.47 -3.98 5.04
C VAL A 53 -9.02 -3.61 6.45
N LEU A 54 -7.76 -3.21 6.64
CA LEU A 54 -7.23 -2.83 7.96
C LEU A 54 -7.96 -1.63 8.56
N LYS A 55 -8.31 -0.62 7.74
CA LYS A 55 -9.13 0.53 8.18
C LYS A 55 -10.51 0.09 8.65
N LYS A 56 -11.16 -0.82 7.91
CA LYS A 56 -12.48 -1.36 8.28
C LYS A 56 -12.43 -2.10 9.61
N LEU A 57 -11.46 -2.99 9.80
CA LEU A 57 -11.26 -3.73 11.05
C LEU A 57 -10.97 -2.80 12.24
N GLY A 58 -10.13 -1.78 12.03
CA GLY A 58 -9.85 -0.75 13.05
C GLY A 58 -11.10 0.01 13.50
N ASN A 59 -12.00 0.35 12.57
CA ASN A 59 -13.25 1.05 12.87
C ASN A 59 -14.28 0.15 13.58
N GLU A 60 -14.40 -1.12 13.16
CA GLU A 60 -15.27 -2.11 13.81
C GLU A 60 -14.82 -2.43 15.25
N SER A 61 -13.50 -2.44 15.52
CA SER A 61 -12.95 -2.63 16.86
C SER A 61 -13.16 -1.46 17.83
N SER A 62 -13.61 -0.30 17.33
CA SER A 62 -13.79 0.93 18.10
C SER A 62 -15.27 1.30 18.35
N SER A 63 -16.22 0.51 17.84
CA SER A 63 -17.66 0.61 18.11
C SER A 63 -18.10 -0.38 19.19
#